data_AF-A0AAV0PW16-F1
#
_entry.id   AF-A0AAV0PW16-F1
#
_cell.length_a   1.000
_cell.length_b   1.000
_cell.length_c   1.000
_cell.angle_alpha   90.00
_cell.angle_beta   90.00
_cell.angle_gamma   90.00
#
_symmetry.space_group_name_H-M   'P 1'
#
loop_
_entity.id
_entity.type
_entity.pdbx_description
1 polymer ?
#
loop_
_entity_poly.entity_id
_entity_poly.type
_entity_poly.pdbx_seq_one_letter_code
_entity_poly.pdbx_strand_id
1 'polypeptide(L)'
;MLKPHQDFRWRFRPSFFGNTLFYCSVEWGAAGEVHWFDVYDQVRDEDRCTICRWLIKETGPCFTDEEGESGDSTCQSWNEIGR
;
A
#
# COMPACT_ATOMS: atom_id res chain seq x y z
N MET A 1 -9.68 12.96 1.65
CA MET A 1 -8.30 13.19 2.09
C MET A 1 -8.14 12.67 3.51
N LEU A 2 -7.11 11.84 3.74
CA LEU A 2 -6.74 11.36 5.08
C LEU A 2 -5.88 12.42 5.78
N LYS A 3 -6.09 12.61 7.08
CA LYS A 3 -5.21 13.43 7.92
C LYS A 3 -4.04 12.57 8.47
N PRO A 4 -2.93 13.17 8.93
CA PRO A 4 -1.87 12.43 9.62
C PRO A 4 -2.45 11.57 10.75
N HIS A 5 -1.95 10.33 10.87
CA HIS A 5 -2.40 9.31 11.84
C HIS A 5 -3.82 8.75 11.61
N GLN A 6 -4.42 8.98 10.45
CA GLN A 6 -5.66 8.30 10.06
C GLN A 6 -5.36 7.07 9.20
N ASP A 7 -6.16 6.03 9.38
CA ASP A 7 -6.17 4.84 8.53
C ASP A 7 -7.38 4.82 7.60
N PHE A 8 -7.17 4.24 6.42
CA PHE A 8 -8.25 3.84 5.52
C PHE A 8 -8.15 2.32 5.33
N ARG A 9 -9.28 1.64 5.47
CA ARG A 9 -9.34 0.18 5.39
C ARG A 9 -10.57 -0.28 4.64
N TRP A 10 -10.41 -1.35 3.89
CA TRP A 10 -11.50 -2.07 3.26
C TRP A 10 -11.26 -3.58 3.39
N ARG A 11 -12.33 -4.35 3.23
CA ARG A 11 -12.28 -5.81 3.20
C ARG A 11 -12.74 -6.27 1.84
N PHE A 12 -12.03 -7.22 1.27
CA PHE A 12 -12.36 -7.85 0.01
C PHE A 12 -12.11 -9.36 0.10
N ARG A 13 -12.51 -10.10 -0.93
CA ARG A 13 -12.09 -11.48 -1.15
C ARG A 13 -11.33 -11.53 -2.49
N PRO A 14 -10.12 -12.10 -2.54
CA PRO A 14 -9.41 -12.29 -3.79
C PRO A 14 -10.22 -13.14 -4.76
N SER A 15 -9.95 -12.96 -6.05
CA SER A 15 -10.51 -13.76 -7.13
C SER A 15 -10.01 -15.19 -7.05
N PHE A 16 -10.79 -16.15 -7.55
CA PHE A 16 -10.31 -17.52 -7.69
C PHE A 16 -9.25 -17.69 -8.79
N PHE A 17 -9.10 -16.71 -9.70
CA PHE A 17 -8.21 -16.80 -10.87
C PHE A 17 -6.84 -16.14 -10.66
N GLY A 18 -6.51 -15.69 -9.44
CA GLY A 18 -5.19 -15.13 -9.16
C GLY A 18 -4.95 -13.72 -9.73
N ASN A 19 -6.00 -12.98 -10.11
CA ASN A 19 -5.87 -11.72 -10.86
C ASN A 19 -6.42 -10.48 -10.12
N THR A 20 -6.55 -10.54 -8.80
CA THR A 20 -6.99 -9.38 -8.01
C THR A 20 -5.85 -8.39 -7.82
N LEU A 21 -6.03 -7.16 -8.30
CA LEU A 21 -5.09 -6.07 -8.15
C LEU A 21 -5.82 -4.82 -7.65
N PHE A 22 -5.31 -4.22 -6.58
CA PHE A 22 -5.77 -2.93 -6.06
C PHE A 22 -4.58 -1.98 -5.93
N TYR A 23 -4.74 -0.79 -6.48
CA TYR A 23 -3.77 0.29 -6.38
C TYR A 23 -4.38 1.51 -5.69
N CYS A 24 -3.53 2.37 -5.14
CA CYS A 24 -3.92 3.63 -4.52
C CYS A 24 -3.04 4.75 -5.06
N SER A 25 -3.67 5.89 -5.37
CA SER A 25 -2.98 7.14 -5.62
C SER A 25 -2.98 8.01 -4.36
N VAL A 26 -1.83 8.62 -4.10
CA VAL A 26 -1.59 9.48 -2.94
C VAL A 26 -1.09 10.82 -3.46
N GLU A 27 -1.86 11.87 -3.19
CA GLU A 27 -1.37 13.24 -3.34
C GLU A 27 -0.48 13.58 -2.14
N TRP A 28 0.79 13.90 -2.42
CA TRP A 28 1.79 14.22 -1.42
C TRP A 28 2.35 15.64 -1.63
N GLY A 29 2.69 16.29 -0.51
CA GLY A 29 3.27 17.63 -0.50
C GLY A 29 2.30 18.75 -0.89
N ALA A 30 2.78 19.99 -0.79
CA ALA A 30 2.00 21.19 -1.13
C ALA A 30 1.85 21.40 -2.64
N ALA A 31 2.74 20.81 -3.45
CA ALA A 31 2.71 20.88 -4.91
C ALA A 31 1.69 19.93 -5.54
N GLY A 32 1.10 19.02 -4.76
CA GLY A 32 0.11 18.04 -5.24
C GLY A 32 0.75 16.95 -6.11
N GLU A 33 1.96 16.50 -5.76
CA GLU A 33 2.61 15.41 -6.47
C GLU A 33 1.79 14.12 -6.27
N VAL A 34 1.37 13.50 -7.36
CA VAL A 34 0.60 12.27 -7.30
C VAL A 34 1.55 11.10 -7.40
N HIS A 35 1.63 10.31 -6.33
CA HIS A 35 2.30 9.02 -6.33
C HIS A 35 1.27 7.90 -6.34
N TRP A 36 1.69 6.70 -6.72
CA TRP A 36 0.82 5.53 -6.65
C TRP A 36 1.61 4.26 -6.36
N PHE A 37 0.91 3.25 -5.89
CA PHE A 37 1.46 1.93 -5.60
C PHE A 37 0.37 0.87 -5.57
N ASP A 38 0.78 -0.39 -5.72
CA ASP A 38 -0.10 -1.55 -5.60
C ASP A 38 -0.27 -1.93 -4.14
N VAL A 39 -1.43 -1.59 -3.57
CA VAL A 39 -1.78 -1.90 -2.17
C VAL A 39 -2.02 -3.39 -1.98
N TYR A 40 -2.54 -4.05 -3.01
CA TYR A 40 -2.70 -5.50 -3.03
C TYR A 40 -2.50 -6.03 -4.44
N ASP A 41 -1.57 -6.95 -4.61
CA ASP A 41 -1.38 -7.76 -5.81
C ASP A 41 -1.55 -9.22 -5.37
N GLN A 42 -2.54 -9.93 -5.91
CA GLN A 42 -2.86 -11.28 -5.49
C GLN A 42 -1.66 -12.23 -5.63
N VAL A 43 -0.88 -12.13 -6.72
CA VAL A 43 0.30 -12.97 -6.95
C VAL A 43 1.38 -12.70 -5.90
N ARG A 44 1.50 -11.45 -5.46
CA ARG A 44 2.47 -11.03 -4.43
C ARG A 44 2.00 -11.31 -3.00
N ASP A 45 0.71 -11.14 -2.72
CA ASP A 45 0.20 -10.91 -1.37
C ASP A 45 -0.70 -12.02 -0.82
N GLU A 46 -1.28 -12.88 -1.66
CA GLU A 46 -2.25 -13.92 -1.23
C GLU A 46 -1.70 -14.82 -0.12
N ASP A 47 -0.43 -15.22 -0.22
CA ASP A 47 0.26 -16.03 0.80
C ASP A 47 1.07 -15.20 1.80
N ARG A 48 1.15 -13.86 1.61
CA ARG A 48 2.00 -12.97 2.42
C ARG A 48 1.25 -12.31 3.57
N CYS A 49 -0.04 -12.03 3.42
CA CYS A 49 -0.83 -11.35 4.45
C CYS A 49 -2.31 -11.72 4.45
N THR A 50 -2.86 -11.88 5.65
CA THR A 50 -4.33 -11.87 5.87
C THR A 50 -4.86 -10.44 6.03
N ILE A 51 -4.06 -9.56 6.65
CA ILE A 51 -4.32 -8.12 6.77
C ILE A 51 -3.09 -7.41 6.25
N CYS A 52 -3.18 -6.86 5.04
CA CYS A 52 -2.06 -6.18 4.41
C CYS A 52 -2.06 -4.71 4.86
N ARG A 53 -1.06 -4.32 5.65
CA ARG A 53 -0.92 -2.96 6.19
C ARG A 53 0.22 -2.23 5.51
N TRP A 54 -0.03 -0.96 5.20
CA TRP A 54 0.94 -0.07 4.56
C TRP A 54 1.04 1.24 5.32
N LEU A 55 2.23 1.57 5.80
CA LEU A 55 2.55 2.89 6.31
C LEU A 55 3.00 3.77 5.15
N ILE A 56 2.25 4.83 4.88
CA ILE A 56 2.54 5.74 3.78
C ILE A 56 3.50 6.83 4.25
N LYS A 57 4.68 6.88 3.63
CA LYS A 57 5.72 7.91 3.86
C LYS A 57 5.99 8.66 2.56
N GLU A 58 6.63 9.82 2.68
CA GLU A 58 7.09 10.60 1.52
C GLU A 58 7.94 9.78 0.55
N THR A 59 8.80 8.91 1.08
CA THR A 59 9.70 8.06 0.29
C THR A 59 9.00 6.89 -0.38
N GLY A 60 7.78 6.55 0.03
CA GLY A 60 7.04 5.38 -0.46
C GLY A 60 6.28 4.62 0.61
N PRO A 61 5.48 3.62 0.19
CA PRO A 61 4.73 2.74 1.09
C PRO A 61 5.65 1.70 1.76
N CYS A 62 5.50 1.52 3.07
CA CYS A 62 6.19 0.47 3.82
C CYS A 62 5.20 -0.60 4.28
N PHE A 63 5.45 -1.84 3.88
CA PHE A 63 4.67 -2.98 4.34
C PHE A 63 5.00 -3.27 5.81
N THR A 64 3.97 -3.54 6.62
CA THR A 64 4.10 -3.88 8.05
C THR A 64 3.37 -5.20 8.30
N ASP A 65 4.08 -6.14 8.90
CA ASP A 65 3.56 -7.44 9.34
C ASP A 65 2.91 -7.37 10.73
N GLU A 66 3.39 -6.47 11.60
CA GLU A 66 2.85 -6.32 12.97
C GLU A 66 2.33 -4.91 13.31
N GLU A 67 1.38 -4.88 14.25
CA GLU A 67 0.78 -3.69 14.84
C GLU A 67 1.83 -2.92 15.66
N GLY A 68 2.54 -2.00 15.01
CA GLY A 68 2.89 -0.73 15.65
C GLY A 68 4.33 -0.46 16.07
N GLU A 69 5.28 -1.40 16.02
CA GLU A 69 6.65 -1.10 16.48
C GLU A 69 7.70 -1.80 15.62
N SER A 70 8.46 -1.01 14.84
CA SER A 70 9.82 -1.25 14.30
C SER A 70 10.26 -2.70 14.00
N GLY A 71 9.35 -3.60 13.65
CA GLY A 71 9.61 -4.86 12.95
C GLY A 71 9.94 -4.55 11.50
N ASP A 72 10.70 -5.44 10.85
CA ASP A 72 11.34 -5.26 9.55
C ASP A 72 10.39 -4.78 8.45
N SER A 73 10.17 -3.46 8.37
CA SER A 73 9.22 -2.89 7.42
C SER A 73 9.88 -2.84 6.05
N THR A 74 9.42 -3.70 5.13
CA THR A 74 9.91 -3.66 3.75
C THR A 74 9.28 -2.46 3.04
N CYS A 75 10.06 -1.39 2.90
CA CYS A 75 9.66 -0.19 2.18
C CYS A 75 9.90 -0.34 0.68
N GLN A 76 8.92 0.11 -0.11
CA GLN A 76 8.98 0.13 -1.57
C GLN A 76 9.00 1.58 -2.04
N SER A 77 9.68 1.82 -3.16
CA SER A 77 9.55 3.10 -3.86
C SER A 77 8.15 3.22 -4.47
N TRP A 78 7.71 4.45 -4.70
CA TRP A 78 6.52 4.71 -5.51
C TRP A 78 6.65 4.10 -6.91
N ASN A 79 5.53 3.65 -7.48
CA ASN A 79 5.51 3.17 -8.86
C ASN A 79 5.75 4.33 -9.84
N GLU A 80 6.42 4.04 -10.96
CA GLU A 80 6.66 5.02 -12.01
C GLU A 80 5.35 5.37 -12.73
N ILE A 81 5.14 6.66 -13.03
CA ILE A 81 4.03 7.11 -13.86
C ILE A 81 4.45 6.89 -15.32
N GLY A 82 4.16 5.71 -15.86
CA GLY A 82 4.20 5.40 -17.28
C GLY A 82 5.56 5.46 -17.97
N ARG A 83 6.03 4.30 -18.43
CA ARG A 83 6.74 4.20 -19.71
C ARG A 83 5.87 3.47 -20.70
#